data_AF-W0MY78-F1
#
_entry.id   AF-W0MY78-F1
#
_cell.length_a   1.000
_cell.length_b   1.000
_cell.length_c   1.000
_cell.angle_alpha   90.00
_cell.angle_beta   90.00
_cell.angle_gamma   90.00
#
_symmetry.space_group_name_H-M   'P 1'
#
loop_
_entity.id
_entity.type
_entity.pdbx_description
1 polymer ?
#
loop_
_entity_poly.entity_id
_entity_poly.type
_entity_poly.pdbx_seq_one_letter_code
_entity_poly.pdbx_strand_id
1 'polypeptide(L)'
;MLVGSTDSGVFSLTSDSTAQGMGIQVLKADAITPMELQTEVPVSAISPGNTVLNFHVRFYQTDANSTIRPGLAKGALSFTMTYK
;
A
#
# COMPACT_ATOMS: atom_id res chain seq x y z
N MET A 1 3.63 -6.39 -7.04
CA MET A 1 5.10 -6.27 -6.95
C MET A 1 5.44 -4.93 -6.30
N LEU A 2 6.51 -4.81 -5.51
CA LEU A 2 6.89 -3.50 -4.94
C LEU A 2 7.33 -2.54 -6.05
N VAL A 3 6.99 -1.26 -5.91
CA VAL A 3 7.42 -0.21 -6.83
C VAL A 3 8.02 0.92 -6.00
N GLY A 4 9.35 0.97 -5.89
CA GLY A 4 10.07 1.85 -4.97
C GLY A 4 10.76 1.07 -3.82
N SER A 5 11.29 1.79 -2.84
CA SER A 5 11.83 1.17 -1.61
C SER A 5 10.69 0.59 -0.76
N THR A 6 10.99 -0.42 0.06
CA THR A 6 10.03 -1.06 0.99
C THR A 6 9.34 -0.05 1.91
N ASP A 7 10.03 1.03 2.24
CA ASP A 7 9.61 2.06 3.18
C ASP A 7 8.65 3.07 2.54
N SER A 8 8.51 3.03 1.22
CA SER A 8 7.59 3.91 0.50
C SER A 8 6.12 3.50 0.68
N GLY A 9 5.85 2.25 1.09
CA GLY A 9 4.49 1.74 1.17
C GLY A 9 3.79 1.56 -0.17
N VAL A 10 4.52 1.64 -1.29
CA VAL A 10 3.97 1.60 -2.64
C VAL A 10 4.09 0.20 -3.25
N PHE A 11 2.97 -0.30 -3.79
CA PHE A 11 2.93 -1.52 -4.58
C PHE A 11 2.28 -1.30 -5.95
N SER A 12 2.65 -2.18 -6.89
CA SER A 12 2.21 -2.13 -8.28
C SER A 12 0.72 -2.42 -8.40
N LEU A 13 0.14 -1.91 -9.48
CA LEU A 13 -1.16 -2.38 -9.94
C LEU A 13 -1.09 -3.88 -10.32
N THR A 14 -2.25 -4.54 -10.36
CA THR A 14 -2.38 -5.91 -10.87
C THR A 14 -2.18 -5.96 -12.39
N SER A 15 -1.77 -7.12 -12.92
CA SER A 15 -1.41 -7.26 -14.35
C SER A 15 -2.59 -7.07 -15.32
N ASP A 16 -3.83 -7.12 -14.84
CA ASP A 16 -5.05 -6.83 -15.60
C ASP A 16 -5.45 -5.34 -15.56
N SER A 17 -4.56 -4.48 -15.01
CA SER A 17 -4.70 -3.02 -15.05
C SER A 17 -4.19 -2.44 -16.36
N THR A 18 -4.81 -1.35 -16.81
CA THR A 18 -4.40 -0.63 -18.04
C THR A 18 -3.84 0.76 -17.77
N ALA A 19 -3.97 1.27 -16.54
CA ALA A 19 -3.31 2.50 -16.12
C ALA A 19 -1.78 2.30 -16.03
N GLN A 20 -1.02 3.35 -16.32
CA GLN A 20 0.45 3.30 -16.32
C GLN A 20 1.04 4.49 -15.56
N GLY A 21 2.26 4.34 -15.04
CA GLY A 21 3.00 5.38 -14.32
C GLY A 21 2.55 5.63 -12.89
N MET A 22 1.82 4.67 -12.30
CA MET A 22 1.26 4.77 -10.95
C MET A 22 1.19 3.43 -10.24
N GLY A 23 1.22 3.50 -8.91
CA GLY A 23 0.98 2.41 -7.99
C GLY A 23 -0.03 2.83 -6.92
N ILE A 24 -0.14 1.99 -5.90
CA ILE A 24 -1.03 2.22 -4.75
C ILE A 24 -0.15 2.29 -3.50
N GLN A 25 -0.33 3.33 -2.71
CA GLN A 25 0.37 3.55 -1.45
C GLN A 25 -0.53 3.24 -0.27
N VAL A 26 -0.03 2.43 0.66
CA VAL A 26 -0.65 2.20 1.97
C VAL A 26 0.01 3.11 3.00
N LEU A 27 -0.82 3.71 3.85
CA LEU A 27 -0.42 4.61 4.91
C LEU A 27 -0.96 4.08 6.25
N LYS A 28 -0.27 4.43 7.33
CA LYS A 28 -0.67 4.13 8.71
C LYS A 28 -1.94 4.90 9.09
N ALA A 29 -2.39 4.71 10.31
CA ALA A 29 -3.63 5.31 10.83
C ALA A 29 -3.64 6.85 10.81
N ASP A 30 -2.47 7.49 10.72
CA ASP A 30 -2.34 8.94 10.63
C ASP A 30 -2.58 9.51 9.21
N ALA A 31 -2.75 8.66 8.20
CA ALA A 31 -2.85 9.04 6.79
C ALA A 31 -1.66 9.87 6.24
N ILE A 32 -0.52 9.86 6.93
CA ILE A 32 0.69 10.62 6.59
C ILE A 32 1.88 9.66 6.42
N THR A 33 2.05 8.73 7.35
CA THR A 33 3.21 7.84 7.39
C THR A 33 3.00 6.63 6.49
N PRO A 34 3.90 6.34 5.53
CA PRO A 34 3.84 5.11 4.75
C PRO A 34 3.88 3.86 5.61
N MET A 35 3.11 2.85 5.20
CA MET A 35 3.22 1.51 5.77
C MET A 35 4.36 0.76 5.09
N GLU A 36 5.38 0.36 5.85
CA GLU A 36 6.48 -0.42 5.32
C GLU A 36 5.98 -1.79 4.83
N LEU A 37 6.35 -2.17 3.61
CA LEU A 37 5.91 -3.44 3.01
C LEU A 37 6.95 -4.54 3.26
N GLN A 38 6.48 -5.79 3.34
CA GLN A 38 7.30 -6.99 3.58
C GLN A 38 8.13 -6.97 4.88
N THR A 39 7.76 -6.12 5.83
CA THR A 39 8.42 -5.96 7.12
C THR A 39 7.40 -6.15 8.23
N GLU A 40 7.81 -6.75 9.35
CA GLU A 40 6.95 -6.83 10.53
C GLU A 40 6.87 -5.45 11.18
N VAL A 41 5.70 -4.82 11.08
CA VAL A 41 5.42 -3.51 11.68
C VAL A 41 4.51 -3.72 12.89
N PRO A 42 4.90 -3.31 14.10
CA PRO A 42 3.99 -3.30 15.25
C PRO A 42 2.84 -2.32 14.99
N VAL A 43 1.63 -2.84 14.76
CA VAL A 43 0.48 -2.00 14.35
C VAL A 43 -0.36 -1.54 15.54
N SER A 44 -0.66 -2.41 16.50
CA SER A 44 -1.39 -2.07 17.73
C SER A 44 -1.29 -3.20 18.77
N ALA A 45 -1.46 -2.85 20.04
CA ALA A 45 -1.82 -3.84 21.05
C ALA A 45 -3.21 -4.40 20.74
N ILE A 46 -3.37 -5.71 20.86
CA ILE A 46 -4.64 -6.40 20.61
C ILE A 46 -5.45 -6.33 21.89
N SER A 47 -6.65 -5.74 21.81
CA SER A 47 -7.61 -5.73 22.91
C SER A 47 -8.56 -6.92 22.79
N PRO A 48 -9.07 -7.46 23.92
CA PRO A 48 -10.12 -8.46 23.89
C PRO A 48 -11.33 -7.96 23.10
N GLY A 49 -11.78 -8.76 22.13
CA GLY A 49 -12.86 -8.39 21.21
C GLY A 49 -12.35 -7.96 19.84
N ASN A 50 -12.96 -6.93 19.26
CA ASN A 50 -12.62 -6.47 17.90
C ASN A 50 -11.44 -5.50 17.95
N THR A 51 -10.34 -5.86 17.29
CA THR A 51 -9.23 -4.93 17.01
C THR A 51 -9.37 -4.40 15.59
N VAL A 52 -9.45 -3.08 15.44
CA VAL A 52 -9.52 -2.40 14.14
C VAL A 52 -8.12 -1.95 13.75
N LEU A 53 -7.64 -2.41 12.59
CA LEU A 53 -6.40 -1.94 11.99
C LEU A 53 -6.73 -0.83 10.98
N ASN A 54 -6.49 0.41 11.38
CA ASN A 54 -6.78 1.57 10.54
C ASN A 54 -5.63 1.81 9.55
N PHE A 55 -5.92 1.61 8.27
CA PHE A 55 -5.02 1.92 7.16
C PHE A 55 -5.70 2.88 6.18
N HIS A 56 -4.90 3.74 5.58
CA HIS A 56 -5.35 4.61 4.49
C HIS A 56 -4.68 4.19 3.20
N VAL A 57 -5.37 4.38 2.07
CA VAL A 57 -4.89 3.96 0.75
C VAL A 57 -5.10 5.08 -0.25
N ARG A 58 -4.08 5.36 -1.08
CA ARG A 58 -4.16 6.34 -2.17
C ARG A 58 -3.40 5.88 -3.41
N PHE A 59 -3.75 6.43 -4.58
CA PHE A 59 -2.90 6.31 -5.77
C PHE A 59 -1.62 7.12 -5.59
N TYR A 60 -0.52 6.60 -6.12
CA TYR A 60 0.80 7.20 -6.02
C TYR A 60 1.48 7.19 -7.39
N GLN A 61 1.97 8.34 -7.84
CA GLN A 61 2.68 8.44 -9.09
C GLN A 61 4.10 7.88 -8.95
N THR A 62 4.46 6.89 -9.77
CA THR A 62 5.76 6.22 -9.71
C THR A 62 6.72 6.70 -10.78
N ASP A 63 6.19 7.22 -11.89
CA ASP A 63 6.98 7.64 -13.04
C ASP A 63 6.84 9.15 -13.31
N ALA A 64 7.56 9.66 -14.31
CA ALA A 64 7.43 11.05 -14.73
C ALA A 64 5.99 11.37 -15.20
N ASN A 65 5.56 12.62 -15.03
CA ASN A 65 4.21 13.02 -15.41
C ASN A 65 3.88 12.75 -16.90
N SER A 66 4.89 12.86 -17.77
CA SER A 66 4.76 12.58 -19.21
C SER A 66 4.47 11.11 -19.54
N THR A 67 4.69 10.18 -18.62
CA THR A 67 4.49 8.74 -18.83
C THR A 67 3.22 8.20 -18.16
N ILE A 68 2.48 9.03 -17.40
CA ILE A 68 1.19 8.63 -16.85
C ILE A 68 0.19 8.38 -17.99
N ARG A 69 -0.53 7.25 -17.93
CA ARG A 69 -1.61 6.93 -18.87
C ARG A 69 -2.89 6.58 -18.11
N PRO A 70 -4.05 7.10 -18.55
CA PRO A 70 -5.32 6.74 -17.95
C PRO A 70 -5.66 5.28 -18.24
N GLY A 71 -6.42 4.66 -17.34
CA GLY A 71 -6.87 3.29 -17.50
C GLY A 71 -7.46 2.73 -16.21
N LEU A 72 -7.72 1.43 -16.23
CA LEU A 72 -8.16 0.67 -15.07
C LEU A 72 -6.98 0.51 -14.11
N ALA A 73 -7.17 0.88 -12.85
CA ALA A 73 -6.16 0.75 -11.80
C ALA A 73 -6.69 -0.15 -10.68
N LYS A 74 -6.18 -1.37 -10.60
CA LYS A 74 -6.54 -2.37 -9.59
C LYS A 74 -5.32 -2.70 -8.73
N GLY A 75 -5.55 -2.91 -7.45
CA GLY A 75 -4.53 -3.32 -6.49
C GLY A 75 -4.92 -4.59 -5.76
N ALA A 76 -3.95 -5.44 -5.51
CA ALA A 76 -4.08 -6.57 -4.60
C ALA A 76 -2.80 -6.67 -3.77
N LEU A 77 -2.96 -6.68 -2.45
CA LEU A 77 -1.87 -6.83 -1.50
C LEU A 77 -2.28 -7.87 -0.45
N SER A 78 -1.49 -8.93 -0.34
CA SER A 78 -1.62 -9.90 0.74
C SER A 78 -0.85 -9.40 1.96
N PHE A 79 -1.39 -9.63 3.16
CA PHE A 79 -0.73 -9.32 4.42
C PHE A 79 -0.72 -10.55 5.33
N THR A 80 0.25 -10.60 6.23
CA THR A 80 0.38 -11.62 7.27
C THR A 80 0.23 -10.93 8.62
N MET A 81 -0.57 -11.51 9.50
CA MET A 81 -0.72 -11.03 10.88
C MET A 81 -0.10 -12.07 11.82
N THR A 82 0.81 -11.61 12.67
CA THR A 82 1.48 -12.44 13.68
C THR A 82 1.01 -11.99 15.07
N TYR A 83 0.59 -12.94 15.89
CA TYR A 83 0.27 -12.72 17.30
C TYR A 83 1.49 -13.09 18.15
N LYS A 84 1.86 -12.22 19.09
CA LYS A 84 2.96 -12.42 20.03
C LYS A 84 2.48 -12.22 21.46
#